data_AF-A0A0C3QUF2-F1
#
_entry.id   AF-A0A0C3QUF2-F1
#
_cell.length_a   1.000
_cell.length_b   1.000
_cell.length_c   1.000
_cell.angle_alpha   90.00
_cell.angle_beta   90.00
_cell.angle_gamma   90.00
#
_symmetry.space_group_name_H-M   'P 1'
#
loop_
_entity.id
_entity.type
_entity.pdbx_description
1 polymer ?
#
loop_
_entity_poly.entity_id
_entity_poly.type
_entity_poly.pdbx_seq_one_letter_code
_entity_poly.pdbx_strand_id
1 'polypeptide(L)'
;LDVGINFNLPAVVVSTLRKGYLSALEAFAGVTERLENLKSSLGSEAVAELEKQYQLAGGEQFLEDRDGLKWLSRQELFAKMAPSEGSTVRGARGVEQRNVTHVDFLCKALRLEEMQAKLHQRAHDVSELGLNASPQMKAQMTVLCDKLASGLRQHYETLAEVAPQLMNSGHQVLPDAPHTDEILLPSRLTPDQVDNTSLRELLELEVQLRVIHAYDAIASLKKALAMRSFWTRHCKAQYSSQGKRTKGQASLRSCQAHVKEASRAYSACYKWLTKSAPEVAENFGLQKLCNRDLMLLSEYLEQQHYRQNGRRLSWIWTLWPKFSVADDVDESPDSLKAVVESWQNEFIWLEYVHARAAVDCWTEEVKILECEMPAVVRWFEKEAMRWSRMSSGQGDDAGFRAYTCRQFSLYQTLADHALEVFTAVTGGEEAWDSIWDNPKIGNDDEGSAPMDVDNGT
;
A
#
# COMPACT_ATOMS: atom_id res chain seq x y z
N LEU A 1 47.23 0.50 45.45
CA LEU A 1 46.79 1.32 44.29
C LEU A 1 45.93 0.41 43.43
N ASP A 2 44.69 0.25 43.87
CA ASP A 2 43.68 -0.56 43.19
C ASP A 2 42.92 0.40 42.26
N VAL A 3 43.54 0.71 41.12
CA VAL A 3 42.88 1.46 40.06
C VAL A 3 42.10 0.44 39.27
N GLY A 4 40.81 0.35 39.56
CA GLY A 4 39.84 -0.42 38.78
C GLY A 4 39.82 0.08 37.35
N ILE A 5 40.69 -0.49 36.51
CA ILE A 5 40.57 -0.41 35.06
C ILE A 5 39.25 -1.09 34.74
N ASN A 6 38.32 -0.32 34.16
CA ASN A 6 36.97 -0.77 33.81
C ASN A 6 37.01 -2.06 32.96
N PHE A 7 36.83 -3.21 33.61
CA PHE A 7 36.72 -4.54 33.00
C PHE A 7 35.54 -4.68 32.02
N ASN A 8 34.66 -3.68 31.95
CA ASN A 8 33.41 -3.76 31.20
C ASN A 8 33.51 -3.39 29.72
N LEU A 9 34.52 -2.62 29.26
CA LEU A 9 34.51 -2.13 27.87
C LEU A 9 34.61 -3.23 26.80
N PRO A 10 35.54 -4.20 26.88
CA PRO A 10 35.70 -5.21 25.83
C PRO A 10 34.53 -6.22 25.76
N ALA A 11 33.97 -6.58 26.91
CA ALA A 11 32.78 -7.44 26.99
C ALA A 11 31.53 -6.72 26.44
N VAL A 12 31.45 -5.39 26.60
CA VAL A 12 30.37 -4.58 26.03
C VAL A 12 30.42 -4.61 24.50
N VAL A 13 31.59 -4.59 23.86
CA VAL A 13 31.71 -4.67 22.39
C VAL A 13 31.11 -5.96 21.84
N VAL A 14 31.49 -7.12 22.38
CA VAL A 14 30.96 -8.43 21.95
C VAL A 14 29.44 -8.48 22.13
N SER A 15 28.94 -8.02 23.29
CA SER A 15 27.51 -7.99 23.56
C SER A 15 26.73 -7.04 22.64
N THR A 16 27.36 -5.94 22.22
CA THR A 16 26.76 -4.93 21.35
C THR A 16 26.68 -5.44 19.93
N LEU A 17 27.76 -6.04 19.40
CA LEU A 17 27.77 -6.66 18.07
C LEU A 17 26.77 -7.82 17.99
N ARG A 18 26.70 -8.68 19.01
CA ARG A 18 25.69 -9.75 19.08
C ARG A 18 24.27 -9.18 18.96
N LYS A 19 23.96 -8.14 19.73
CA LYS A 19 22.63 -7.50 19.71
C LYS A 19 22.37 -6.82 18.37
N GLY A 20 23.37 -6.14 17.82
CA GLY A 20 23.31 -5.50 16.51
C GLY A 20 23.00 -6.51 15.41
N TYR A 21 23.73 -7.63 15.39
CA TYR A 21 23.55 -8.70 14.41
C TYR A 21 22.14 -9.33 14.47
N LEU A 22 21.67 -9.70 15.66
CA LEU A 22 20.31 -10.23 15.82
C LEU A 22 19.24 -9.23 15.40
N SER A 23 19.39 -7.96 15.79
CA SER A 23 18.47 -6.90 15.38
C SER A 23 18.49 -6.66 13.87
N ALA A 24 19.66 -6.76 13.25
CA ALA A 24 19.83 -6.61 11.80
C ALA A 24 19.16 -7.77 11.05
N LEU A 25 19.30 -9.01 11.53
CA LEU A 25 18.62 -10.17 10.96
C LEU A 25 17.08 -10.06 11.07
N GLU A 26 16.57 -9.66 12.23
CA GLU A 26 15.13 -9.44 12.42
C GLU A 26 14.60 -8.33 11.49
N ALA A 27 15.35 -7.22 11.37
CA ALA A 27 14.98 -6.12 10.48
C ALA A 27 15.04 -6.54 9.00
N PHE A 28 16.09 -7.25 8.60
CA PHE A 28 16.27 -7.78 7.25
C PHE A 28 15.12 -8.71 6.86
N ALA A 29 14.76 -9.66 7.73
CA ALA A 29 13.63 -10.56 7.52
C ALA A 29 12.32 -9.77 7.34
N GLY A 30 12.07 -8.80 8.22
CA GLY A 30 10.86 -7.98 8.19
C GLY A 30 10.76 -7.08 6.94
N VAL A 31 11.88 -6.59 6.41
CA VAL A 31 11.90 -5.77 5.18
C VAL A 31 11.79 -6.66 3.94
N THR A 32 12.41 -7.83 3.94
CA THR A 32 12.29 -8.82 2.86
C THR A 32 10.85 -9.31 2.70
N GLU A 33 10.19 -9.66 3.80
CA GLU A 33 8.79 -10.04 3.81
C GLU A 33 7.87 -8.92 3.26
N ARG A 34 8.19 -7.65 3.56
CA ARG A 34 7.45 -6.50 3.01
C ARG A 34 7.61 -6.39 1.51
N LEU A 35 8.82 -6.52 0.99
CA LEU A 35 9.08 -6.46 -0.44
C LEU A 35 8.35 -7.59 -1.18
N GLU A 36 8.39 -8.82 -0.65
CA GLU A 36 7.69 -9.96 -1.26
C GLU A 36 6.16 -9.82 -1.22
N ASN A 37 5.61 -9.29 -0.13
CA ASN A 37 4.19 -8.94 -0.06
C ASN A 37 3.81 -7.88 -1.10
N LEU A 38 4.66 -6.86 -1.29
CA LEU A 38 4.43 -5.82 -2.30
C LEU A 38 4.45 -6.44 -3.70
N LYS A 39 5.49 -7.22 -4.04
CA LYS A 39 5.59 -7.93 -5.32
C LYS A 39 4.37 -8.81 -5.60
N SER A 40 3.92 -9.55 -4.59
CA SER A 40 2.74 -10.42 -4.68
C SER A 40 1.45 -9.65 -4.97
N SER A 41 1.31 -8.43 -4.43
CA SER A 41 0.13 -7.59 -4.67
C SER A 41 0.13 -6.88 -6.03
N LEU A 42 1.32 -6.57 -6.57
CA LEU A 42 1.47 -5.91 -7.86
C LEU A 42 1.36 -6.88 -9.05
N GLY A 43 1.73 -8.14 -8.86
CA GLY A 43 1.76 -9.14 -9.92
C GLY A 43 3.08 -9.15 -10.71
N SER A 44 3.38 -10.26 -11.38
CA SER A 44 4.69 -10.55 -11.97
C SER A 44 5.12 -9.58 -13.07
N GLU A 45 4.17 -9.11 -13.89
CA GLU A 45 4.45 -8.20 -15.02
C GLU A 45 4.86 -6.81 -14.53
N ALA A 46 4.07 -6.24 -13.61
CA ALA A 46 4.37 -4.93 -13.00
C ALA A 46 5.71 -4.97 -12.25
N VAL A 47 5.98 -6.05 -11.51
CA VAL A 47 7.26 -6.23 -10.80
C VAL A 47 8.44 -6.29 -11.77
N ALA A 48 8.31 -6.98 -12.91
CA ALA A 48 9.38 -7.06 -13.90
C ALA A 48 9.73 -5.69 -14.49
N GLU A 49 8.72 -4.87 -14.78
CA GLU A 49 8.93 -3.50 -15.28
C GLU A 49 9.56 -2.60 -14.21
N LEU A 50 9.10 -2.70 -12.95
CA LEU A 50 9.68 -1.95 -11.83
C LEU A 50 11.14 -2.33 -11.57
N GLU A 51 11.47 -3.63 -11.59
CA GLU A 51 12.85 -4.09 -11.41
C GLU A 51 13.75 -3.59 -12.55
N LYS A 52 13.27 -3.66 -13.80
CA LYS A 52 14.00 -3.12 -14.94
C LYS A 52 14.28 -1.62 -14.79
N GLN A 53 13.29 -0.84 -14.36
CA GLN A 53 13.46 0.60 -14.11
C GLN A 53 14.43 0.87 -12.95
N TYR A 54 14.35 0.10 -11.87
CA TYR A 54 15.26 0.20 -10.72
C TYR A 54 16.72 -0.05 -11.13
N GLN A 55 16.97 -1.08 -11.94
CA GLN A 55 18.32 -1.39 -12.45
C GLN A 55 18.83 -0.31 -13.41
N LEU A 56 17.97 0.20 -14.30
CA LEU A 56 18.33 1.30 -15.23
C LEU A 56 18.66 2.61 -14.50
N ALA A 57 17.99 2.89 -13.39
CA ALA A 57 18.23 4.07 -12.57
C ALA A 57 19.48 3.97 -11.67
N GLY A 58 20.18 2.83 -11.66
CA GLY A 58 21.35 2.62 -10.80
C GLY A 58 21.01 2.40 -9.32
N GLY A 59 19.81 1.87 -9.03
CA GLY A 59 19.36 1.56 -7.67
C GLY A 59 18.91 2.79 -6.87
N GLU A 60 19.50 3.00 -5.70
CA GLU A 60 19.15 4.09 -4.77
C GLU A 60 19.50 5.52 -5.23
N GLN A 61 20.04 5.68 -6.45
CA GLN A 61 20.31 7.01 -7.02
C GLN A 61 19.00 7.72 -7.38
N PHE A 62 18.29 8.18 -6.35
CA PHE A 62 17.11 9.02 -6.47
C PHE A 62 17.52 10.38 -7.00
N LEU A 63 17.17 10.66 -8.26
CA LEU A 63 16.67 11.99 -8.58
C LEU A 63 15.29 12.08 -7.94
N GLU A 64 15.18 12.80 -6.81
CA GLU A 64 13.95 13.53 -6.52
C GLU A 64 13.71 14.47 -7.70
N ASP A 65 13.16 13.97 -8.81
CA ASP A 65 12.56 14.84 -9.81
C ASP A 65 11.24 15.36 -9.22
N ARG A 66 11.39 16.22 -8.20
CA ARG A 66 10.30 17.01 -7.60
C ARG A 66 9.55 17.80 -8.67
N ASP A 67 10.20 18.05 -9.81
CA ASP A 67 9.68 18.80 -10.95
C ASP A 67 9.04 17.89 -12.02
N GLY A 68 9.32 16.58 -12.00
CA GLY A 68 8.77 15.57 -12.91
C GLY A 68 7.29 15.26 -12.68
N LEU A 69 6.83 15.34 -11.42
CA LEU A 69 5.39 15.37 -11.10
C LEU A 69 4.81 16.75 -11.45
N LYS A 70 4.62 17.00 -12.75
CA LYS A 70 3.97 18.21 -13.24
C LYS A 70 2.49 18.16 -12.89
N TRP A 71 2.15 18.69 -11.72
CA TRP A 71 0.76 18.83 -11.27
C TRP A 71 -0.04 19.65 -12.29
N LEU A 72 -1.23 19.15 -12.65
CA LEU A 72 -2.16 19.91 -13.48
C LEU A 72 -2.41 21.29 -12.87
N SER A 73 -2.29 22.34 -13.68
CA SER A 73 -2.65 23.67 -13.22
C SER A 73 -4.14 23.72 -12.86
N ARG A 74 -4.56 24.63 -11.98
CA ARG A 74 -5.98 24.79 -11.62
C ARG A 74 -6.89 24.94 -12.85
N GLN A 75 -6.41 25.64 -13.88
CA GLN A 75 -7.16 25.84 -15.14
C GLN A 75 -7.25 24.54 -15.95
N GLU A 76 -6.17 23.78 -16.06
CA GLU A 76 -6.17 22.45 -16.70
C GLU A 76 -7.08 21.47 -15.95
N LEU A 77 -7.04 21.48 -14.62
CA LEU A 77 -7.86 20.62 -13.78
C LEU A 77 -9.35 20.95 -13.92
N PHE A 78 -9.74 22.24 -13.94
CA PHE A 78 -11.14 22.62 -14.18
C PHE A 78 -11.60 22.40 -15.62
N ALA A 79 -10.75 22.63 -16.62
CA ALA A 79 -11.06 22.33 -18.01
C ALA A 79 -11.30 20.82 -18.23
N LYS A 80 -10.61 19.96 -17.46
CA LYS A 80 -10.73 18.50 -17.50
C LYS A 80 -11.84 17.95 -16.58
N MET A 81 -12.23 18.69 -15.54
CA MET A 81 -13.36 18.35 -14.66
C MET A 81 -14.70 18.87 -15.19
N ALA A 82 -14.70 19.82 -16.15
CA ALA A 82 -15.92 20.17 -16.85
C ALA A 82 -16.49 18.87 -17.44
N PRO A 83 -17.76 18.54 -17.18
CA PRO A 83 -18.33 17.35 -17.77
C PRO A 83 -18.13 17.47 -19.28
N SER A 84 -17.73 16.38 -19.92
CA SER A 84 -17.97 16.15 -21.34
C SER A 84 -19.49 16.11 -21.56
N GLU A 85 -20.16 17.25 -21.34
CA GLU A 85 -21.51 17.59 -21.77
C GLU A 85 -21.46 17.67 -23.31
N GLY A 86 -21.35 16.50 -23.93
CA GLY A 86 -21.13 16.37 -25.36
C GLY A 86 -21.36 14.98 -25.91
N SER A 87 -21.56 13.95 -25.08
CA SER A 87 -22.07 12.65 -25.55
C SER A 87 -23.38 12.31 -24.84
N THR A 88 -24.41 13.12 -25.13
CA THR A 88 -25.76 12.56 -25.11
C THR A 88 -25.84 11.62 -26.31
N VAL A 89 -25.70 10.32 -26.07
CA VAL A 89 -26.11 9.30 -27.04
C VAL A 89 -27.61 9.48 -27.26
N ARG A 90 -27.94 10.27 -28.27
CA ARG A 90 -29.29 10.54 -28.73
C ARG A 90 -29.61 9.52 -29.81
N GLY A 91 -30.22 8.42 -29.40
CA GLY A 91 -30.78 7.38 -30.28
C GLY A 91 -31.16 6.18 -29.42
N ALA A 92 -32.36 5.61 -29.43
CA ALA A 92 -33.49 5.75 -30.32
C ALA A 92 -34.80 5.57 -29.52
N ARG A 93 -35.84 6.28 -29.92
CA ARG A 93 -37.22 5.85 -29.66
C ARG A 93 -37.49 4.65 -30.56
N GLY A 94 -37.68 3.49 -29.94
CA GLY A 94 -38.20 2.28 -30.58
C GLY A 94 -38.88 1.46 -29.50
N VAL A 95 -40.20 1.33 -29.63
CA VAL A 95 -41.02 0.46 -28.80
C VAL A 95 -40.71 -0.97 -29.23
N GLU A 96 -39.88 -1.67 -28.46
CA GLU A 96 -39.71 -3.12 -28.53
C GLU A 96 -39.82 -3.65 -27.11
N GLN A 97 -40.73 -4.62 -26.91
CA GLN A 97 -40.86 -5.38 -25.68
C GLN A 97 -39.55 -6.15 -25.45
N ARG A 98 -38.62 -5.53 -24.71
CA ARG A 98 -37.32 -6.14 -24.37
C ARG A 98 -37.50 -7.09 -23.20
N ASN A 99 -37.28 -8.38 -23.44
CA ASN A 99 -36.97 -9.34 -22.38
C ASN A 99 -35.81 -8.77 -21.56
N VAL A 100 -36.08 -8.33 -20.33
CA VAL A 100 -35.04 -7.81 -19.43
C VAL A 100 -34.17 -8.97 -19.00
N THR A 101 -32.88 -8.93 -19.32
CA THR A 101 -31.94 -9.97 -18.90
C THR A 101 -31.72 -9.91 -17.38
N HIS A 102 -31.40 -11.06 -16.75
CA HIS A 102 -31.06 -11.12 -15.32
C HIS A 102 -29.95 -10.13 -14.94
N VAL A 103 -28.98 -9.93 -15.83
CA VAL A 103 -27.88 -8.98 -15.67
C VAL A 103 -28.37 -7.54 -15.65
N ASP A 104 -29.23 -7.14 -16.60
CA ASP A 104 -29.80 -5.78 -16.64
C ASP A 104 -30.62 -5.47 -15.38
N PHE A 105 -31.38 -6.46 -14.89
CA PHE A 105 -32.14 -6.37 -13.66
C PHE A 105 -31.23 -6.10 -12.46
N LEU A 106 -30.19 -6.91 -12.28
CA LEU A 106 -29.23 -6.78 -11.18
C LEU A 106 -28.43 -5.47 -11.26
N CYS A 107 -27.97 -5.07 -12.45
CA CYS A 107 -27.27 -3.82 -12.66
C CYS A 107 -28.12 -2.59 -12.27
N LYS A 108 -29.42 -2.60 -12.61
CA LYS A 108 -30.35 -1.54 -12.19
C LYS A 108 -30.52 -1.51 -10.67
N ALA A 109 -30.66 -2.67 -10.04
CA ALA A 109 -30.79 -2.78 -8.59
C ALA A 109 -29.56 -2.24 -7.85
N LEU A 110 -28.34 -2.61 -8.29
CA LEU A 110 -27.08 -2.14 -7.71
C LEU A 110 -26.90 -0.62 -7.88
N ARG A 111 -27.34 -0.05 -9.01
CA ARG A 111 -27.35 1.42 -9.22
C ARG A 111 -28.33 2.12 -8.26
N LEU A 112 -29.47 1.51 -7.99
CA LEU A 112 -30.43 2.04 -7.01
C LEU A 112 -29.86 1.96 -5.58
N GLU A 113 -29.10 0.90 -5.26
CA GLU A 113 -28.37 0.77 -3.98
C GLU A 113 -27.32 1.89 -3.85
N GLU A 114 -26.59 2.19 -4.92
CA GLU A 114 -25.65 3.32 -4.96
C GLU A 114 -26.38 4.65 -4.75
N MET A 115 -27.53 4.87 -5.41
CA MET A 115 -28.36 6.06 -5.23
C MET A 115 -28.91 6.18 -3.79
N GLN A 116 -29.29 5.07 -3.16
CA GLN A 116 -29.69 5.03 -1.74
C GLN A 116 -28.55 5.49 -0.85
N ALA A 117 -27.33 4.97 -1.05
CA ALA A 117 -26.16 5.38 -0.28
C ALA A 117 -25.84 6.88 -0.44
N LYS A 118 -25.97 7.41 -1.67
CA LYS A 118 -25.83 8.86 -1.95
C LYS A 118 -26.86 9.70 -1.23
N LEU A 119 -28.12 9.27 -1.28
CA LEU A 119 -29.21 9.96 -0.61
C LEU A 119 -29.02 9.94 0.91
N HIS A 120 -28.61 8.81 1.48
CA HIS A 120 -28.31 8.68 2.91
C HIS A 120 -27.18 9.61 3.36
N GLN A 121 -26.10 9.75 2.57
CA GLN A 121 -25.04 10.72 2.86
C GLN A 121 -25.54 12.16 2.80
N ARG A 122 -26.34 12.52 1.79
CA ARG A 122 -26.87 13.89 1.68
C ARG A 122 -27.87 14.22 2.77
N ALA A 123 -28.71 13.26 3.16
CA ALA A 123 -29.62 13.42 4.29
C ALA A 123 -28.83 13.67 5.58
N HIS A 124 -27.75 12.90 5.82
CA HIS A 124 -26.84 13.12 6.92
C HIS A 124 -26.21 14.53 6.87
N ASP A 125 -25.65 14.95 5.73
CA ASP A 125 -25.02 16.26 5.59
C ASP A 125 -26.01 17.42 5.80
N VAL A 126 -27.26 17.28 5.31
CA VAL A 126 -28.32 18.26 5.55
C VAL A 126 -28.72 18.29 7.03
N SER A 127 -28.75 17.13 7.70
CA SER A 127 -29.06 17.06 9.13
C SER A 127 -27.97 17.70 10.01
N GLU A 128 -26.69 17.51 9.68
CA GLU A 128 -25.57 18.14 10.39
C GLU A 128 -25.58 19.67 10.22
N LEU A 129 -25.98 20.16 9.05
CA LEU A 129 -26.08 21.59 8.78
C LEU A 129 -27.33 22.24 9.41
N GLY A 130 -28.36 21.45 9.71
CA GLY A 130 -29.60 21.91 10.33
C GLY A 130 -30.25 23.08 9.60
N LEU A 131 -30.47 24.19 10.31
CA LEU A 131 -31.05 25.42 9.75
C LEU A 131 -30.15 26.11 8.71
N ASN A 132 -28.85 25.79 8.69
CA ASN A 132 -27.88 26.38 7.77
C ASN A 132 -27.76 25.62 6.44
N ALA A 133 -28.53 24.54 6.26
CA ALA A 133 -28.55 23.81 5.00
C ALA A 133 -29.13 24.68 3.87
N SER A 134 -28.33 24.88 2.81
CA SER A 134 -28.73 25.68 1.65
C SER A 134 -30.04 25.16 1.02
N PRO A 135 -30.95 26.05 0.57
CA PRO A 135 -32.15 25.65 -0.18
C PRO A 135 -31.81 24.77 -1.39
N GLN A 136 -30.67 25.02 -2.03
CA GLN A 136 -30.21 24.22 -3.17
C GLN A 136 -29.86 22.78 -2.77
N MET A 137 -29.26 22.56 -1.59
CA MET A 137 -28.95 21.21 -1.10
C MET A 137 -30.23 20.43 -0.80
N LYS A 138 -31.22 21.09 -0.18
CA LYS A 138 -32.53 20.49 0.08
C LYS A 138 -33.25 20.13 -1.22
N ALA A 139 -33.27 21.04 -2.20
CA ALA A 139 -33.86 20.77 -3.51
C ALA A 139 -33.17 19.60 -4.24
N GLN A 140 -31.84 19.54 -4.22
CA GLN A 140 -31.08 18.41 -4.79
C GLN A 140 -31.39 17.08 -4.10
N MET A 141 -31.60 17.10 -2.78
CA MET A 141 -31.99 15.91 -2.01
C MET A 141 -33.39 15.44 -2.42
N THR A 142 -34.36 16.35 -2.56
CA THR A 142 -35.72 16.03 -3.04
C THR A 142 -35.69 15.41 -4.43
N VAL A 143 -34.94 16.00 -5.37
CA VAL A 143 -34.79 15.46 -6.74
C VAL A 143 -34.20 14.05 -6.73
N LEU A 144 -33.23 13.76 -5.86
CA LEU A 144 -32.67 12.42 -5.73
C LEU A 144 -33.68 11.44 -5.11
N CYS A 145 -34.46 11.88 -4.12
CA CYS A 145 -35.51 11.08 -3.53
C CYS A 145 -36.58 10.68 -4.57
N ASP A 146 -37.03 11.63 -5.38
CA ASP A 146 -38.04 11.39 -6.43
C ASP A 146 -37.52 10.45 -7.53
N LYS A 147 -36.24 10.61 -7.92
CA LYS A 147 -35.57 9.71 -8.86
C LYS A 147 -35.43 8.30 -8.29
N LEU A 148 -35.09 8.18 -7.02
CA LEU A 148 -34.96 6.88 -6.35
C LEU A 148 -36.33 6.20 -6.21
N ALA A 149 -37.36 6.93 -5.80
CA ALA A 149 -38.71 6.39 -5.66
C ALA A 149 -39.28 5.91 -7.00
N SER A 150 -39.07 6.67 -8.08
CA SER A 150 -39.50 6.25 -9.43
C SER A 150 -38.70 5.05 -9.94
N GLY A 151 -37.38 5.03 -9.72
CA GLY A 151 -36.52 3.90 -10.06
C GLY A 151 -36.86 2.61 -9.30
N LEU A 152 -37.16 2.71 -8.01
CA LEU A 152 -37.59 1.57 -7.19
C LEU A 152 -38.91 1.00 -7.69
N ARG A 153 -39.92 1.83 -7.99
CA ARG A 153 -41.19 1.33 -8.55
C ARG A 153 -40.96 0.54 -9.83
N GLN A 154 -40.18 1.08 -10.77
CA GLN A 154 -39.86 0.37 -12.01
C GLN A 154 -39.07 -0.92 -11.76
N HIS A 155 -38.16 -0.92 -10.79
CA HIS A 155 -37.41 -2.11 -10.41
C HIS A 155 -38.32 -3.21 -9.87
N TYR A 156 -39.27 -2.88 -8.99
CA TYR A 156 -40.21 -3.86 -8.43
C TYR A 156 -41.23 -4.36 -9.45
N GLU A 157 -41.64 -3.53 -10.43
CA GLU A 157 -42.42 -3.98 -11.58
C GLU A 157 -41.64 -5.01 -12.41
N THR A 158 -40.35 -4.74 -12.67
CA THR A 158 -39.48 -5.67 -13.41
C THR A 158 -39.17 -6.95 -12.61
N LEU A 159 -39.06 -6.83 -11.28
CA LEU A 159 -38.77 -7.95 -10.38
C LEU A 159 -39.86 -9.02 -10.45
N ALA A 160 -41.13 -8.61 -10.55
CA ALA A 160 -42.26 -9.51 -10.69
C ALA A 160 -42.20 -10.36 -11.98
N GLU A 161 -41.61 -9.82 -13.04
CA GLU A 161 -41.46 -10.50 -14.33
C GLU A 161 -40.22 -11.40 -14.37
N VAL A 162 -39.09 -10.91 -13.84
CA VAL A 162 -37.77 -11.54 -14.02
C VAL A 162 -37.45 -12.56 -12.91
N ALA A 163 -37.82 -12.26 -11.67
CA ALA A 163 -37.47 -13.08 -10.51
C ALA A 163 -38.62 -13.10 -9.49
N PRO A 164 -39.79 -13.68 -9.84
CA PRO A 164 -40.96 -13.72 -8.95
C PRO A 164 -40.69 -14.47 -7.64
N GLN A 165 -39.70 -15.38 -7.65
CA GLN A 165 -39.22 -16.11 -6.47
C GLN A 165 -38.72 -15.17 -5.36
N LEU A 166 -38.13 -14.01 -5.72
CA LEU A 166 -37.69 -13.01 -4.74
C LEU A 166 -38.86 -12.36 -4.00
N MET A 167 -40.01 -12.14 -4.66
CA MET A 167 -41.20 -11.58 -4.02
C MET A 167 -41.81 -12.51 -2.99
N ASN A 168 -41.74 -13.82 -3.25
CA ASN A 168 -42.34 -14.84 -2.40
C ASN A 168 -41.50 -15.13 -1.14
N SER A 169 -40.33 -14.50 -0.99
CA SER A 169 -39.40 -14.69 0.13
C SER A 169 -39.84 -14.02 1.45
N GLY A 170 -41.03 -13.40 1.49
CA GLY A 170 -41.61 -12.81 2.71
C GLY A 170 -41.11 -11.40 3.05
N HIS A 171 -40.35 -10.76 2.15
CA HIS A 171 -39.88 -9.38 2.30
C HIS A 171 -40.90 -8.38 1.73
N GLN A 172 -40.88 -7.15 2.24
CA GLN A 172 -41.83 -6.08 1.88
C GLN A 172 -41.73 -5.76 0.37
N VAL A 173 -42.86 -5.83 -0.34
CA VAL A 173 -42.95 -5.74 -1.81
C VAL A 173 -42.62 -4.35 -2.36
N LEU A 174 -42.76 -3.30 -1.54
CA LEU A 174 -42.39 -1.95 -1.90
C LEU A 174 -41.80 -1.24 -0.67
N PRO A 175 -40.65 -0.53 -0.81
CA PRO A 175 -40.10 0.34 0.21
C PRO A 175 -41.10 1.43 0.64
N ASP A 176 -41.44 1.48 1.93
CA ASP A 176 -42.19 2.59 2.54
C ASP A 176 -41.27 3.83 2.68
N ALA A 177 -40.00 3.60 3.01
CA ALA A 177 -38.95 4.61 3.12
C ALA A 177 -37.84 4.31 2.09
N PRO A 178 -37.90 4.88 0.87
CA PRO A 178 -37.01 4.51 -0.23
C PRO A 178 -35.51 4.75 0.05
N HIS A 179 -35.17 5.58 1.03
CA HIS A 179 -33.81 5.92 1.42
C HIS A 179 -33.23 5.07 2.56
N THR A 180 -34.06 4.24 3.20
CA THR A 180 -33.68 3.44 4.38
C THR A 180 -33.93 1.95 4.15
N ASP A 181 -35.00 1.62 3.42
CA ASP A 181 -35.38 0.23 3.20
C ASP A 181 -34.43 -0.46 2.22
N GLU A 182 -34.13 -1.72 2.49
CA GLU A 182 -33.22 -2.50 1.68
C GLU A 182 -33.85 -2.89 0.33
N ILE A 183 -33.08 -2.78 -0.75
CA ILE A 183 -33.50 -3.25 -2.07
C ILE A 183 -33.40 -4.77 -2.09
N LEU A 184 -34.48 -5.42 -2.55
CA LEU A 184 -34.56 -6.86 -2.67
C LEU A 184 -33.56 -7.39 -3.74
N LEU A 185 -32.53 -8.06 -3.26
CA LEU A 185 -31.47 -8.69 -4.05
C LEU A 185 -31.17 -10.09 -3.48
N PRO A 186 -30.73 -11.06 -4.31
CA PRO A 186 -30.38 -12.40 -3.85
C PRO A 186 -29.41 -12.43 -2.66
N SER A 187 -28.38 -11.57 -2.64
CA SER A 187 -27.41 -11.47 -1.53
C SER A 187 -28.01 -11.05 -0.17
N ARG A 188 -29.23 -10.49 -0.18
CA ARG A 188 -29.96 -10.10 1.03
C ARG A 188 -30.61 -11.29 1.72
N LEU A 189 -30.89 -12.36 0.96
CA LEU A 189 -31.47 -13.58 1.51
C LEU A 189 -30.47 -14.35 2.39
N THR A 190 -31.00 -15.27 3.18
CA THR A 190 -30.22 -16.28 3.89
C THR A 190 -29.87 -17.44 2.96
N PRO A 191 -28.79 -18.21 3.19
CA PRO A 191 -28.44 -19.36 2.36
C PRO A 191 -29.61 -20.34 2.18
N ASP A 192 -30.32 -20.65 3.27
CA ASP A 192 -31.50 -21.52 3.25
C ASP A 192 -32.62 -20.99 2.35
N GLN A 193 -32.84 -19.67 2.33
CA GLN A 193 -33.83 -19.06 1.45
C GLN A 193 -33.42 -19.14 -0.01
N VAL A 194 -32.14 -18.96 -0.33
CA VAL A 194 -31.61 -19.04 -1.70
C VAL A 194 -31.78 -20.46 -2.26
N ASP A 195 -31.46 -21.47 -1.45
CA ASP A 195 -31.55 -22.87 -1.86
C ASP A 195 -33.02 -23.30 -2.03
N ASN A 196 -33.91 -22.88 -1.13
CA ASN A 196 -35.34 -23.18 -1.22
C ASN A 196 -36.06 -22.46 -2.37
N THR A 197 -35.52 -21.33 -2.85
CA THR A 197 -36.12 -20.54 -3.92
C THR A 197 -35.48 -20.75 -5.28
N SER A 198 -34.46 -21.62 -5.42
CA SER A 198 -33.71 -21.85 -6.67
C SER A 198 -33.03 -20.58 -7.25
N LEU A 199 -32.66 -19.62 -6.40
CA LEU A 199 -32.05 -18.34 -6.80
C LEU A 199 -30.51 -18.39 -6.92
N ARG A 200 -29.92 -19.59 -6.92
CA ARG A 200 -28.47 -19.80 -6.87
C ARG A 200 -27.74 -19.13 -8.05
N GLU A 201 -28.21 -19.35 -9.27
CA GLU A 201 -27.61 -18.79 -10.49
C GLU A 201 -27.67 -17.25 -10.48
N LEU A 202 -28.77 -16.68 -9.99
CA LEU A 202 -28.95 -15.24 -9.90
C LEU A 202 -28.03 -14.62 -8.84
N LEU A 203 -27.82 -15.32 -7.72
CA LEU A 203 -26.85 -14.94 -6.70
C LEU A 203 -25.42 -14.97 -7.23
N GLU A 204 -25.04 -15.99 -8.00
CA GLU A 204 -23.71 -16.10 -8.60
C GLU A 204 -23.42 -14.95 -9.57
N LEU A 205 -24.40 -14.58 -10.41
CA LEU A 205 -24.32 -13.40 -11.27
C LEU A 205 -24.20 -12.10 -10.45
N GLU A 206 -24.99 -11.96 -9.38
CA GLU A 206 -24.91 -10.79 -8.50
C GLU A 206 -23.53 -10.66 -7.85
N VAL A 207 -22.95 -11.77 -7.36
CA VAL A 207 -21.62 -11.80 -6.75
C VAL A 207 -20.56 -11.30 -7.73
N GLN A 208 -20.59 -11.75 -8.99
CA GLN A 208 -19.68 -11.27 -10.03
C GLN A 208 -19.84 -9.76 -10.29
N LEU A 209 -21.08 -9.28 -10.42
CA LEU A 209 -21.36 -7.85 -10.61
C LEU A 209 -20.92 -7.01 -9.42
N ARG A 210 -21.05 -7.53 -8.19
CA ARG A 210 -20.58 -6.87 -6.98
C ARG A 210 -19.05 -6.75 -6.95
N VAL A 211 -18.31 -7.75 -7.42
CA VAL A 211 -16.83 -7.64 -7.55
C VAL A 211 -16.47 -6.48 -8.49
N ILE A 212 -17.10 -6.39 -9.65
CA ILE A 212 -16.88 -5.28 -10.60
C ILE A 212 -17.22 -3.93 -9.93
N HIS A 213 -18.39 -3.84 -9.30
CA HIS A 213 -18.83 -2.63 -8.61
C HIS A 213 -17.89 -2.23 -7.46
N ALA A 214 -17.27 -3.20 -6.78
CA ALA A 214 -16.27 -2.94 -5.76
C ALA A 214 -14.99 -2.33 -6.35
N TYR A 215 -14.51 -2.81 -7.49
CA TYR A 215 -13.39 -2.21 -8.21
C TYR A 215 -13.71 -0.79 -8.69
N ASP A 216 -14.90 -0.56 -9.26
CA ASP A 216 -15.36 0.78 -9.66
C ASP A 216 -15.41 1.75 -8.47
N ALA A 217 -15.91 1.28 -7.33
CA ALA A 217 -15.96 2.08 -6.11
C ALA A 217 -14.54 2.41 -5.58
N ILE A 218 -13.60 1.48 -5.67
CA ILE A 218 -12.18 1.74 -5.32
C ILE A 218 -11.54 2.71 -6.31
N ALA A 219 -11.78 2.57 -7.62
CA ALA A 219 -11.27 3.50 -8.63
C ALA A 219 -11.79 4.93 -8.39
N SER A 220 -13.09 5.06 -8.08
CA SER A 220 -13.71 6.31 -7.68
C SER A 220 -13.10 6.87 -6.38
N LEU A 221 -12.84 6.01 -5.40
CA LEU A 221 -12.20 6.38 -4.14
C LEU A 221 -10.78 6.90 -4.35
N LYS A 222 -9.96 6.20 -5.14
CA LYS A 222 -8.60 6.62 -5.53
C LYS A 222 -8.63 8.01 -6.18
N LYS A 223 -9.53 8.23 -7.15
CA LYS A 223 -9.73 9.53 -7.82
C LYS A 223 -10.12 10.63 -6.82
N ALA A 224 -11.03 10.35 -5.90
CA ALA A 224 -11.46 11.31 -4.89
C ALA A 224 -10.33 11.67 -3.89
N LEU A 225 -9.54 10.68 -3.46
CA LEU A 225 -8.36 10.89 -2.60
C LEU A 225 -7.27 11.69 -3.31
N ALA A 226 -6.97 11.37 -4.58
CA ALA A 226 -6.03 12.11 -5.41
C ALA A 226 -6.45 13.58 -5.54
N MET A 227 -7.73 13.83 -5.87
CA MET A 227 -8.28 15.18 -5.97
C MET A 227 -8.22 15.94 -4.64
N ARG A 228 -8.55 15.28 -3.52
CA ARG A 228 -8.45 15.87 -2.18
C ARG A 228 -6.99 16.22 -1.82
N SER A 229 -6.03 15.38 -2.19
CA SER A 229 -4.60 15.63 -1.97
C SER A 229 -4.12 16.85 -2.74
N PHE A 230 -4.51 16.98 -4.02
CA PHE A 230 -4.25 18.14 -4.86
C PHE A 230 -4.81 19.42 -4.23
N TRP A 231 -6.10 19.43 -3.86
CA TRP A 231 -6.72 20.60 -3.26
C TRP A 231 -6.10 20.97 -1.92
N THR A 232 -5.72 19.99 -1.09
CA THR A 232 -5.07 20.26 0.19
C THR A 232 -3.75 21.02 -0.02
N ARG A 233 -2.90 20.55 -0.94
CA ARG A 233 -1.64 21.21 -1.30
C ARG A 233 -1.86 22.58 -1.94
N HIS A 234 -2.76 22.66 -2.91
CA HIS A 234 -3.12 23.92 -3.56
C HIS A 234 -3.63 24.95 -2.54
N CYS A 235 -4.45 24.52 -1.56
CA CYS A 235 -4.92 25.38 -0.49
C CYS A 235 -3.79 25.86 0.43
N LYS A 236 -2.85 24.98 0.78
CA LYS A 236 -1.67 25.31 1.60
C LYS A 236 -0.76 26.32 0.88
N ALA A 237 -0.55 26.18 -0.43
CA ALA A 237 0.41 26.98 -1.19
C ALA A 237 -0.10 28.36 -1.63
N GLN A 238 -1.40 28.53 -1.93
CA GLN A 238 -1.88 29.66 -2.75
C GLN A 238 -2.75 30.71 -2.02
N TYR A 239 -3.08 30.53 -0.74
CA TYR A 239 -4.09 31.38 -0.09
C TYR A 239 -3.53 32.31 0.98
N SER A 240 -3.15 33.52 0.55
CA SER A 240 -2.94 34.70 1.41
C SER A 240 -4.22 35.51 1.65
N SER A 241 -5.28 35.33 0.84
CA SER A 241 -6.52 36.13 0.92
C SER A 241 -7.78 35.33 1.27
N GLN A 242 -8.70 35.98 1.99
CA GLN A 242 -9.89 35.36 2.60
C GLN A 242 -10.85 34.72 1.57
N GLY A 243 -11.15 35.41 0.46
CA GLY A 243 -12.09 34.89 -0.56
C GLY A 243 -11.56 33.67 -1.33
N LYS A 244 -10.25 33.61 -1.59
CA LYS A 244 -9.62 32.45 -2.25
C LYS A 244 -9.60 31.24 -1.30
N ARG A 245 -9.37 31.48 0.00
CA ARG A 245 -9.45 30.47 1.06
C ARG A 245 -10.85 29.85 1.16
N THR A 246 -11.93 30.63 1.05
CA THR A 246 -13.31 30.11 1.09
C THR A 246 -13.63 29.19 -0.09
N LYS A 247 -13.22 29.55 -1.33
CA LYS A 247 -13.44 28.69 -2.51
C LYS A 247 -12.65 27.39 -2.44
N GLY A 248 -11.38 27.45 -2.01
CA GLY A 248 -10.57 26.25 -1.80
C GLY A 248 -11.15 25.32 -0.73
N GLN A 249 -11.65 25.89 0.37
CA GLN A 249 -12.37 25.13 1.40
C GLN A 249 -13.65 24.48 0.87
N ALA A 250 -14.40 25.15 -0.01
CA ALA A 250 -15.58 24.56 -0.64
C ALA A 250 -15.21 23.38 -1.55
N SER A 251 -14.18 23.51 -2.39
CA SER A 251 -13.66 22.40 -3.21
C SER A 251 -13.19 21.23 -2.35
N LEU A 252 -12.50 21.50 -1.24
CA LEU A 252 -12.01 20.47 -0.32
C LEU A 252 -13.16 19.73 0.38
N ARG A 253 -14.22 20.46 0.79
CA ARG A 253 -15.45 19.85 1.31
C ARG A 253 -16.13 18.96 0.27
N SER A 254 -16.19 19.41 -0.99
CA SER A 254 -16.75 18.61 -2.09
C SER A 254 -15.96 17.31 -2.30
N CYS A 255 -14.62 17.38 -2.30
CA CYS A 255 -13.77 16.20 -2.43
C CYS A 255 -13.93 15.26 -1.24
N GLN A 256 -14.05 15.79 -0.02
CA GLN A 256 -14.31 15.00 1.18
C GLN A 256 -15.66 14.28 1.11
N ALA A 257 -16.69 14.94 0.56
CA ALA A 257 -17.99 14.32 0.34
C ALA A 257 -17.88 13.14 -0.64
N HIS A 258 -17.14 13.29 -1.75
CA HIS A 258 -16.91 12.20 -2.70
C HIS A 258 -16.11 11.03 -2.10
N VAL A 259 -15.11 11.30 -1.24
CA VAL A 259 -14.41 10.24 -0.50
C VAL A 259 -15.37 9.46 0.41
N LYS A 260 -16.25 10.16 1.14
CA LYS A 260 -17.29 9.51 1.97
C LYS A 260 -18.28 8.70 1.12
N GLU A 261 -18.69 9.22 -0.03
CA GLU A 261 -19.60 8.57 -0.97
C GLU A 261 -19.00 7.27 -1.52
N ALA A 262 -17.79 7.34 -2.09
CA ALA A 262 -17.11 6.19 -2.67
C ALA A 262 -16.75 5.13 -1.60
N SER A 263 -16.28 5.56 -0.42
CA SER A 263 -15.98 4.62 0.68
C SER A 263 -17.21 3.89 1.19
N ARG A 264 -18.38 4.55 1.26
CA ARG A 264 -19.65 3.92 1.64
C ARG A 264 -20.14 2.94 0.58
N ALA A 265 -20.06 3.32 -0.71
CA ALA A 265 -20.41 2.42 -1.82
C ALA A 265 -19.56 1.14 -1.77
N TYR A 266 -18.25 1.27 -1.59
CA TYR A 266 -17.35 0.13 -1.41
C TYR A 266 -17.72 -0.69 -0.18
N SER A 267 -17.90 -0.05 0.97
CA SER A 267 -18.19 -0.75 2.24
C SER A 267 -19.51 -1.51 2.19
N ALA A 268 -20.54 -0.96 1.53
CA ALA A 268 -21.81 -1.63 1.30
C ALA A 268 -21.62 -2.86 0.41
N CYS A 269 -20.91 -2.71 -0.72
CA CYS A 269 -20.63 -3.82 -1.62
C CYS A 269 -19.84 -4.95 -0.92
N TYR A 270 -18.77 -4.59 -0.21
CA TYR A 270 -17.92 -5.52 0.54
C TYR A 270 -18.68 -6.26 1.64
N LYS A 271 -19.60 -5.58 2.34
CA LYS A 271 -20.47 -6.20 3.36
C LYS A 271 -21.26 -7.38 2.76
N TRP A 272 -21.87 -7.18 1.59
CA TRP A 272 -22.70 -8.21 0.95
C TRP A 272 -21.89 -9.31 0.27
N LEU A 273 -20.74 -8.95 -0.32
CA LEU A 273 -19.78 -9.93 -0.83
C LEU A 273 -19.27 -10.85 0.28
N THR A 274 -18.86 -10.29 1.41
CA THR A 274 -18.36 -11.09 2.54
C THR A 274 -19.45 -12.00 3.13
N LYS A 275 -20.70 -11.56 3.13
CA LYS A 275 -21.86 -12.37 3.58
C LYS A 275 -22.15 -13.53 2.61
N SER A 276 -22.09 -13.27 1.31
CA SER A 276 -22.60 -14.21 0.30
C SER A 276 -21.51 -15.13 -0.27
N ALA A 277 -20.28 -14.62 -0.40
CA ALA A 277 -19.15 -15.30 -1.03
C ALA A 277 -17.80 -14.75 -0.48
N PRO A 278 -17.43 -15.08 0.78
CA PRO A 278 -16.21 -14.55 1.41
C PRO A 278 -14.94 -14.95 0.65
N GLU A 279 -14.87 -16.19 0.14
CA GLU A 279 -13.73 -16.69 -0.63
C GLU A 279 -13.51 -15.88 -1.91
N VAL A 280 -14.58 -15.40 -2.56
CA VAL A 280 -14.49 -14.55 -3.75
C VAL A 280 -13.86 -13.21 -3.40
N ALA A 281 -14.27 -12.59 -2.30
CA ALA A 281 -13.69 -11.31 -1.87
C ALA A 281 -12.17 -11.44 -1.61
N GLU A 282 -11.74 -12.50 -0.93
CA GLU A 282 -10.33 -12.80 -0.67
C GLU A 282 -9.55 -13.08 -1.96
N ASN A 283 -10.12 -13.91 -2.85
CA ASN A 283 -9.52 -14.24 -4.15
C ASN A 283 -9.30 -13.00 -5.02
N PHE A 284 -10.15 -11.98 -4.92
CA PHE A 284 -9.97 -10.70 -5.64
C PHE A 284 -9.15 -9.65 -4.87
N GLY A 285 -8.62 -9.99 -3.69
CA GLY A 285 -7.81 -9.08 -2.87
C GLY A 285 -8.61 -7.94 -2.23
N LEU A 286 -9.95 -8.07 -2.17
CA LEU A 286 -10.83 -7.07 -1.57
C LEU A 286 -10.76 -7.19 -0.04
N GLN A 287 -10.61 -6.06 0.65
CA GLN A 287 -10.44 -6.02 2.10
C GLN A 287 -11.40 -5.04 2.78
N LYS A 288 -11.67 -5.27 4.06
CA LYS A 288 -12.49 -4.34 4.85
C LYS A 288 -11.82 -2.97 4.92
N LEU A 289 -12.50 -1.97 4.36
CA LEU A 289 -12.02 -0.59 4.35
C LEU A 289 -11.98 -0.01 5.77
N CYS A 290 -10.81 0.47 6.18
CA CYS A 290 -10.55 1.10 7.45
C CYS A 290 -10.20 2.59 7.26
N ASN A 291 -10.37 3.41 8.30
CA ASN A 291 -10.01 4.84 8.22
C ASN A 291 -8.54 5.09 7.87
N ARG A 292 -7.64 4.18 8.27
CA ARG A 292 -6.21 4.22 7.92
C ARG A 292 -5.97 4.10 6.41
N ASP A 293 -6.89 3.43 5.70
CA ASP A 293 -6.77 3.18 4.27
C ASP A 293 -7.15 4.43 3.45
N LEU A 294 -7.87 5.38 4.06
CA LEU A 294 -8.30 6.65 3.48
C LEU A 294 -7.24 7.76 3.59
N MET A 295 -5.98 7.39 3.84
CA MET A 295 -4.87 8.32 3.92
C MET A 295 -4.63 9.02 2.59
N LEU A 296 -4.35 10.33 2.64
CA LEU A 296 -4.02 11.08 1.44
C LEU A 296 -2.59 10.76 0.98
N LEU A 297 -2.41 10.62 -0.33
CA LEU A 297 -1.09 10.49 -0.96
C LEU A 297 -0.15 11.66 -0.62
N SER A 298 -0.71 12.86 -0.47
CA SER A 298 0.07 14.02 -0.03
C SER A 298 0.61 13.86 1.39
N GLU A 299 -0.20 13.31 2.29
CA GLU A 299 0.18 13.05 3.67
C GLU A 299 1.20 11.90 3.74
N TYR A 300 1.06 10.90 2.87
CA TYR A 300 2.00 9.81 2.71
C TYR A 300 3.43 10.30 2.41
N LEU A 301 3.56 11.20 1.43
CA LEU A 301 4.85 11.81 1.08
C LEU A 301 5.36 12.77 2.14
N GLU A 302 4.52 13.69 2.61
CA GLU A 302 4.92 14.76 3.54
C GLU A 302 5.42 14.17 4.87
N GLN A 303 4.86 13.05 5.31
CA GLN A 303 5.24 12.40 6.56
C GLN A 303 6.34 11.34 6.38
N GLN A 304 6.86 11.17 5.15
CA GLN A 304 7.85 10.16 4.79
C GLN A 304 7.47 8.76 5.30
N HIS A 305 6.20 8.37 5.16
CA HIS A 305 5.73 7.08 5.68
C HIS A 305 6.46 5.90 5.06
N TYR A 306 6.91 6.04 3.82
CA TYR A 306 7.77 5.08 3.12
C TYR A 306 9.12 4.83 3.83
N ARG A 307 9.60 5.74 4.70
CA ARG A 307 10.81 5.56 5.53
C ARG A 307 10.53 5.01 6.92
N GLN A 308 9.28 5.07 7.38
CA GLN A 308 8.93 4.71 8.75
C GLN A 308 8.55 3.24 8.86
N ASN A 309 9.21 2.53 9.76
CA ASN A 309 8.90 1.13 10.03
C ASN A 309 7.43 0.95 10.46
N GLY A 310 6.68 0.21 9.63
CA GLY A 310 5.31 -0.23 9.94
C GLY A 310 4.17 0.54 9.28
N ARG A 311 4.44 1.63 8.53
CA ARG A 311 3.39 2.37 7.81
C ARG A 311 3.47 2.08 6.31
N ARG A 312 2.73 1.06 5.89
CA ARG A 312 2.63 0.62 4.48
C ARG A 312 1.69 1.53 3.68
N LEU A 313 1.93 1.63 2.38
CA LEU A 313 0.95 2.19 1.45
C LEU A 313 -0.38 1.42 1.59
N SER A 314 -1.50 2.14 1.62
CA SER A 314 -2.83 1.53 1.77
C SER A 314 -3.10 0.54 0.64
N TRP A 315 -3.66 -0.63 0.99
CA TRP A 315 -3.94 -1.72 0.06
C TRP A 315 -4.80 -1.29 -1.13
N ILE A 316 -5.61 -0.23 -0.96
CA ILE A 316 -6.41 0.32 -2.06
C ILE A 316 -5.51 0.74 -3.23
N TRP A 317 -4.31 1.26 -2.97
CA TRP A 317 -3.38 1.74 -3.99
C TRP A 317 -2.64 0.60 -4.70
N THR A 318 -2.39 -0.50 -4.00
CA THR A 318 -1.76 -1.71 -4.56
C THR A 318 -2.77 -2.68 -5.18
N LEU A 319 -4.07 -2.40 -5.06
CA LEU A 319 -5.10 -3.25 -5.65
C LEU A 319 -5.14 -3.06 -7.18
N TRP A 320 -4.84 -4.13 -7.89
CA TRP A 320 -5.01 -4.27 -9.34
C TRP A 320 -6.20 -5.20 -9.66
N PRO A 321 -7.04 -4.87 -10.65
CA PRO A 321 -8.05 -5.79 -11.14
C PRO A 321 -7.40 -7.07 -11.66
N LYS A 322 -7.80 -8.24 -11.14
CA LYS A 322 -7.30 -9.54 -11.64
C LYS A 322 -7.89 -9.92 -13.00
N PHE A 323 -8.90 -9.18 -13.47
CA PHE A 323 -9.48 -9.34 -14.78
C PHE A 323 -8.66 -8.52 -15.79
N SER A 324 -7.68 -9.17 -16.41
CA SER A 324 -7.22 -8.72 -17.73
C SER A 324 -8.36 -8.98 -18.71
N VAL A 325 -9.21 -7.98 -18.90
CA VAL A 325 -10.02 -7.92 -20.11
C VAL A 325 -9.08 -7.36 -21.17
N ALA A 326 -8.56 -8.27 -21.98
CA ALA A 326 -8.01 -7.96 -23.28
C ALA A 326 -9.03 -7.14 -24.10
N ASP A 327 -8.48 -6.30 -24.99
CA ASP A 327 -9.14 -5.55 -26.07
C ASP A 327 -9.55 -4.09 -25.78
N ASP A 328 -8.68 -3.18 -26.23
CA ASP A 328 -8.99 -2.19 -27.26
C ASP A 328 -10.40 -1.57 -27.24
N VAL A 329 -10.65 -0.75 -26.24
CA VAL A 329 -11.51 0.42 -26.46
C VAL A 329 -10.58 1.62 -26.50
N ASP A 330 -10.36 2.14 -27.71
CA ASP A 330 -9.66 3.40 -28.04
C ASP A 330 -10.44 4.62 -27.48
N GLU A 331 -10.83 4.55 -26.21
CA GLU A 331 -11.36 5.67 -25.47
C GLU A 331 -10.12 6.43 -24.97
N SER A 332 -9.71 7.42 -25.75
CA SER A 332 -8.67 8.39 -25.39
C SER A 332 -8.76 8.65 -23.87
N PRO A 333 -7.76 8.22 -23.07
CA PRO A 333 -7.91 8.19 -21.63
C PRO A 333 -8.21 9.61 -21.19
N ASP A 334 -9.39 9.79 -20.58
CA ASP A 334 -9.80 11.06 -19.98
C ASP A 334 -8.59 11.59 -19.21
N SER A 335 -8.10 12.79 -19.54
CA SER A 335 -6.76 13.22 -19.16
C SER A 335 -6.56 13.25 -17.63
N LEU A 336 -7.64 13.29 -16.85
CA LEU A 336 -7.62 13.13 -15.41
C LEU A 336 -7.39 11.67 -14.95
N LYS A 337 -7.94 10.66 -15.65
CA LYS A 337 -7.64 9.23 -15.41
C LYS A 337 -6.16 8.96 -15.65
N ALA A 338 -5.61 9.40 -16.78
CA ALA A 338 -4.18 9.26 -17.09
C ALA A 338 -3.27 9.91 -16.03
N VAL A 339 -3.65 11.07 -15.49
CA VAL A 339 -2.88 11.73 -14.41
C VAL A 339 -2.99 10.96 -13.10
N VAL A 340 -4.18 10.43 -12.76
CA VAL A 340 -4.38 9.62 -11.57
C VAL A 340 -3.64 8.27 -11.66
N GLU A 341 -3.56 7.68 -12.85
CA GLU A 341 -2.77 6.48 -13.14
C GLU A 341 -1.27 6.76 -13.11
N SER A 342 -0.80 7.84 -13.72
CA SER A 342 0.59 8.30 -13.65
C SER A 342 1.03 8.47 -12.20
N TRP A 343 0.22 9.14 -11.38
CA TRP A 343 0.51 9.29 -9.95
C TRP A 343 0.53 7.93 -9.25
N GLN A 344 -0.49 7.10 -9.43
CA GLN A 344 -0.51 5.76 -8.84
C GLN A 344 0.78 4.98 -9.15
N ASN A 345 1.21 4.99 -10.41
CA ASN A 345 2.42 4.31 -10.85
C ASN A 345 3.67 4.90 -10.17
N GLU A 346 3.78 6.22 -10.05
CA GLU A 346 4.90 6.86 -9.34
C GLU A 346 4.92 6.49 -7.84
N PHE A 347 3.76 6.39 -7.19
CA PHE A 347 3.69 6.01 -5.78
C PHE A 347 4.04 4.55 -5.54
N ILE A 348 3.55 3.68 -6.42
CA ILE A 348 3.91 2.26 -6.42
C ILE A 348 5.41 2.12 -6.67
N TRP A 349 5.96 2.87 -7.63
CA TRP A 349 7.38 2.89 -7.93
C TRP A 349 8.20 3.40 -6.73
N LEU A 350 7.81 4.52 -6.11
CA LEU A 350 8.45 5.04 -4.89
C LEU A 350 8.47 3.99 -3.77
N GLU A 351 7.34 3.35 -3.48
CA GLU A 351 7.25 2.30 -2.47
C GLU A 351 8.15 1.12 -2.82
N TYR A 352 8.18 0.71 -4.08
CA TYR A 352 9.03 -0.37 -4.57
C TYR A 352 10.52 -0.06 -4.39
N VAL A 353 10.97 1.10 -4.87
CA VAL A 353 12.36 1.53 -4.79
C VAL A 353 12.79 1.62 -3.33
N HIS A 354 11.96 2.16 -2.44
CA HIS A 354 12.28 2.24 -1.01
C HIS A 354 12.29 0.88 -0.30
N ALA A 355 11.35 -0.01 -0.63
CA ALA A 355 11.36 -1.37 -0.10
C ALA A 355 12.60 -2.13 -0.55
N ARG A 356 13.01 -1.97 -1.82
CA ARG A 356 14.21 -2.57 -2.40
C ARG A 356 15.50 -2.03 -1.77
N ALA A 357 15.63 -0.71 -1.74
CA ALA A 357 16.67 0.03 -1.03
C ALA A 357 16.86 -0.45 0.41
N ALA A 358 15.76 -0.58 1.16
CA ALA A 358 15.82 -1.07 2.53
C ALA A 358 16.31 -2.53 2.61
N VAL A 359 15.92 -3.42 1.69
CA VAL A 359 16.47 -4.79 1.63
C VAL A 359 17.98 -4.73 1.39
N ASP A 360 18.42 -3.90 0.45
CA ASP A 360 19.83 -3.81 0.07
C ASP A 360 20.68 -3.22 1.22
N CYS A 361 20.20 -2.15 1.87
CA CYS A 361 20.81 -1.57 3.07
C CYS A 361 20.95 -2.58 4.22
N TRP A 362 19.90 -3.35 4.53
CA TRP A 362 19.98 -4.35 5.59
C TRP A 362 20.84 -5.55 5.19
N THR A 363 20.90 -5.89 3.90
CA THR A 363 21.83 -6.89 3.38
C THR A 363 23.27 -6.44 3.60
N GLU A 364 23.57 -5.17 3.32
CA GLU A 364 24.88 -4.57 3.57
C GLU A 364 25.22 -4.55 5.07
N GLU A 365 24.29 -4.10 5.93
CA GLU A 365 24.49 -4.08 7.39
C GLU A 365 24.80 -5.46 7.95
N VAL A 366 24.05 -6.50 7.52
CA VAL A 366 24.32 -7.89 7.93
C VAL A 366 25.73 -8.31 7.49
N LYS A 367 26.13 -8.02 6.24
CA LYS A 367 27.48 -8.32 5.75
C LYS A 367 28.58 -7.57 6.51
N ILE A 368 28.36 -6.30 6.86
CA ILE A 368 29.30 -5.50 7.66
C ILE A 368 29.49 -6.17 9.02
N LEU A 369 28.40 -6.51 9.71
CA LEU A 369 28.47 -7.16 11.02
C LEU A 369 29.12 -8.54 10.94
N GLU A 370 28.87 -9.30 9.87
CA GLU A 370 29.56 -10.56 9.58
C GLU A 370 31.07 -10.36 9.40
N CYS A 371 31.53 -9.24 8.85
CA CYS A 371 32.96 -8.92 8.76
C CYS A 371 33.55 -8.40 10.09
N GLU A 372 32.79 -7.59 10.84
CA GLU A 372 33.23 -7.00 12.11
C GLU A 372 33.42 -8.05 13.21
N MET A 373 32.55 -9.07 13.27
CA MET A 373 32.63 -10.12 14.28
C MET A 373 33.98 -10.88 14.26
N PRO A 374 34.45 -11.46 13.14
CA PRO A 374 35.80 -12.03 13.03
C PRO A 374 36.91 -11.02 13.28
N ALA A 375 36.74 -9.76 12.83
CA ALA A 375 37.75 -8.72 13.04
C ALA A 375 37.98 -8.44 14.53
N VAL A 376 36.94 -8.47 15.36
CA VAL A 376 37.04 -8.31 16.81
C VAL A 376 37.79 -9.48 17.46
N VAL A 377 37.50 -10.72 17.06
CA VAL A 377 38.23 -11.90 17.57
C VAL A 377 39.72 -11.81 17.20
N ARG A 378 40.03 -11.56 15.93
CA ARG A 378 41.42 -11.39 15.45
C ARG A 378 42.14 -10.26 16.16
N TRP A 379 41.44 -9.17 16.49
CA TRP A 379 42.01 -8.07 17.26
C TRP A 379 42.36 -8.50 18.69
N PHE A 380 41.47 -9.21 19.39
CA PHE A 380 41.76 -9.76 20.71
C PHE A 380 42.96 -10.72 20.68
N GLU A 381 43.02 -11.65 19.72
CA GLU A 381 44.15 -12.57 19.56
C GLU A 381 45.47 -11.85 19.29
N LYS A 382 45.45 -10.83 18.41
CA LYS A 382 46.60 -10.00 18.11
C LYS A 382 47.11 -9.27 19.36
N GLU A 383 46.19 -8.71 20.16
CA GLU A 383 46.56 -8.00 21.38
C GLU A 383 47.09 -8.97 22.44
N ALA A 384 46.50 -10.17 22.58
CA ALA A 384 47.06 -11.24 23.40
C ALA A 384 48.51 -11.54 22.98
N MET A 385 48.75 -11.85 21.69
CA MET A 385 50.10 -12.11 21.19
C MET A 385 51.09 -10.96 21.46
N ARG A 386 50.63 -9.70 21.35
CA ARG A 386 51.43 -8.53 21.68
C ARG A 386 51.88 -8.54 23.15
N TRP A 387 50.95 -8.81 24.08
CA TRP A 387 51.26 -8.91 25.51
C TRP A 387 52.18 -10.10 25.82
N SER A 388 51.98 -11.24 25.16
CA SER A 388 52.86 -12.41 25.28
C SER A 388 54.31 -12.09 24.87
N ARG A 389 54.51 -11.40 23.75
CA ARG A 389 55.84 -10.96 23.30
C ARG A 389 56.50 -10.00 24.30
N MET A 390 55.74 -9.08 24.89
CA MET A 390 56.26 -8.15 25.91
C MET A 390 56.66 -8.87 27.20
N SER A 391 55.95 -9.93 27.59
CA SER A 391 56.31 -10.75 28.75
C SER A 391 57.64 -11.51 28.59
N SER A 392 58.04 -11.77 27.33
CA SER A 392 59.28 -12.49 26.97
C SER A 392 60.49 -11.57 26.80
N GLY A 393 60.34 -10.25 26.94
CA GLY A 393 61.44 -9.28 26.81
C GLY A 393 62.41 -9.28 28.00
N GLN A 394 63.66 -8.85 27.76
CA GLN A 394 64.80 -8.91 28.71
C GLN A 394 64.74 -7.92 29.91
N GLY A 395 63.56 -7.67 30.48
CA GLY A 395 63.41 -6.87 31.71
C GLY A 395 63.27 -7.76 32.93
N ASP A 396 64.08 -7.56 33.96
CA ASP A 396 64.09 -8.42 35.16
C ASP A 396 63.01 -8.07 36.21
N ASP A 397 62.08 -7.18 35.86
CA ASP A 397 61.00 -6.76 36.76
C ASP A 397 59.87 -7.81 36.80
N ALA A 398 59.82 -8.56 37.89
CA ALA A 398 58.78 -9.54 38.15
C ALA A 398 57.36 -8.95 38.12
N GLY A 399 57.19 -7.67 38.49
CA GLY A 399 55.89 -6.99 38.46
C GLY A 399 55.41 -6.75 37.03
N PHE A 400 56.30 -6.29 36.15
CA PHE A 400 56.00 -6.12 34.72
C PHE A 400 55.65 -7.45 34.04
N ARG A 401 56.38 -8.53 34.34
CA ARG A 401 56.06 -9.87 33.82
C ARG A 401 54.69 -10.34 34.30
N ALA A 402 54.39 -10.21 35.59
CA ALA A 402 53.07 -10.59 36.11
C ALA A 402 51.92 -9.79 35.45
N TYR A 403 52.12 -8.49 35.23
CA TYR A 403 51.12 -7.65 34.55
C TYR A 403 50.91 -8.04 33.09
N THR A 404 51.99 -8.24 32.33
CA THR A 404 51.90 -8.64 30.90
C THR A 404 51.28 -10.02 30.73
N CYS A 405 51.59 -11.00 31.60
CA CYS A 405 50.92 -12.30 31.63
C CYS A 405 49.42 -12.17 31.93
N ARG A 406 49.03 -11.30 32.86
CA ARG A 406 47.62 -11.03 33.15
C ARG A 406 46.90 -10.44 31.94
N GLN A 407 47.52 -9.50 31.23
CA GLN A 407 46.95 -8.90 30.01
C GLN A 407 46.81 -9.94 28.89
N PHE A 408 47.82 -10.79 28.68
CA PHE A 408 47.72 -11.90 27.73
C PHE A 408 46.51 -12.80 28.04
N SER A 409 46.39 -13.26 29.28
CA SER A 409 45.28 -14.12 29.73
C SER A 409 43.92 -13.43 29.57
N LEU A 410 43.83 -12.13 29.86
CA LEU A 410 42.62 -11.34 29.67
C LEU A 410 42.18 -11.32 28.20
N TYR A 411 43.09 -10.96 27.28
CA TYR A 411 42.76 -10.87 25.85
C TYR A 411 42.47 -12.24 25.23
N GLN A 412 43.14 -13.30 25.69
CA GLN A 412 42.80 -14.67 25.28
C GLN A 412 41.39 -15.05 25.74
N THR A 413 41.03 -14.78 27.00
CA THR A 413 39.66 -15.03 27.50
C THR A 413 38.61 -14.24 26.73
N LEU A 414 38.91 -13.01 26.32
CA LEU A 414 38.01 -12.19 25.50
C LEU A 414 37.86 -12.74 24.08
N ALA A 415 38.94 -13.24 23.48
CA ALA A 415 38.90 -13.90 22.17
C ALA A 415 38.04 -15.17 22.22
N ASP A 416 38.28 -16.04 23.20
CA ASP A 416 37.54 -17.29 23.40
C ASP A 416 36.04 -17.00 23.63
N HIS A 417 35.71 -16.02 24.48
CA HIS A 417 34.33 -15.62 24.72
C HIS A 417 33.67 -15.00 23.47
N ALA A 418 34.39 -14.17 22.71
CA ALA A 418 33.86 -13.59 21.47
C ALA A 418 33.58 -14.68 20.43
N LEU A 419 34.51 -15.63 20.27
CA LEU A 419 34.37 -16.79 19.40
C LEU A 419 33.14 -17.62 19.79
N GLU A 420 32.98 -17.97 21.07
CA GLU A 420 31.84 -18.72 21.58
C GLU A 420 30.52 -18.00 21.29
N VAL A 421 30.44 -16.70 21.62
CA VAL A 421 29.23 -15.89 21.42
C VAL A 421 28.87 -15.75 19.95
N PHE A 422 29.84 -15.48 19.08
CA PHE A 422 29.57 -15.29 17.66
C PHE A 422 29.25 -16.61 16.95
N THR A 423 29.94 -17.70 17.28
CA THR A 423 29.59 -19.05 16.77
C THR A 423 28.15 -19.42 17.15
N ALA A 424 27.74 -19.11 18.39
CA ALA A 424 26.38 -19.37 18.83
C ALA A 424 25.34 -18.51 18.10
N VAL A 425 25.65 -17.25 17.77
CA VAL A 425 24.68 -16.32 17.15
C VAL A 425 24.52 -16.56 15.64
N THR A 426 25.55 -17.05 14.95
CA THR A 426 25.52 -17.36 13.52
C THR A 426 24.89 -18.71 13.20
N GLY A 427 24.62 -19.55 14.22
CA GLY A 427 23.93 -20.82 14.07
C GLY A 427 24.83 -22.07 14.11
N GLY A 428 26.07 -21.95 14.60
CA GLY A 428 26.99 -23.07 14.80
C GLY A 428 28.33 -22.91 14.07
N GLU A 429 29.21 -23.91 14.23
CA GLU A 429 30.58 -23.91 13.72
C GLU A 429 30.64 -23.77 12.19
N GLU A 430 29.83 -24.53 11.43
CA GLU A 430 29.85 -24.48 9.96
C GLU A 430 29.50 -23.09 9.40
N ALA A 431 28.51 -22.41 10.00
CA ALA A 431 28.10 -21.07 9.59
C ALA A 431 29.16 -20.03 9.97
N TRP A 432 29.77 -20.19 11.15
CA TRP A 432 30.87 -19.34 11.60
C TRP A 432 32.11 -19.50 10.72
N ASP A 433 32.50 -20.72 10.37
CA ASP A 433 33.65 -21.00 9.52
C ASP A 433 33.47 -20.32 8.14
N SER A 434 32.27 -20.38 7.57
CA SER A 434 31.96 -19.67 6.33
C SER A 434 32.12 -18.15 6.44
N ILE A 435 31.81 -17.54 7.60
CA ILE A 435 31.97 -16.10 7.84
C ILE A 435 33.44 -15.76 8.11
N TRP A 436 34.11 -16.60 8.90
CA TRP A 436 35.50 -16.46 9.29
C TRP A 436 36.46 -16.52 8.10
N ASP A 437 36.23 -17.47 7.19
CA ASP A 437 37.08 -17.73 6.03
C ASP A 437 36.81 -16.79 4.85
N ASN A 438 35.76 -15.97 4.89
CA ASN A 438 35.39 -15.07 3.80
C ASN A 438 36.10 -13.71 3.95
N PRO A 439 37.25 -13.47 3.29
CA PRO A 439 38.00 -12.24 3.44
C PRO A 439 37.60 -11.31 2.29
N LYS A 440 36.30 -11.07 2.06
CA LYS A 440 35.85 -10.24 0.95
C LYS A 440 35.66 -8.79 1.37
N ILE A 441 36.80 -8.10 1.50
CA ILE A 441 36.88 -6.66 1.28
C ILE A 441 37.90 -6.45 0.16
N GLY A 442 37.41 -6.28 -1.07
CA GLY A 442 38.21 -5.79 -2.21
C GLY A 442 38.10 -6.61 -3.50
N ASN A 443 37.63 -5.94 -4.56
CA ASN A 443 37.67 -6.28 -5.99
C ASN A 443 36.49 -7.05 -6.59
N ASP A 444 35.35 -6.38 -6.70
CA ASP A 444 34.45 -6.52 -7.85
C ASP A 444 34.76 -5.39 -8.86
N ASP A 445 36.01 -5.33 -9.34
CA ASP A 445 36.43 -4.47 -10.46
C ASP A 445 37.08 -5.35 -11.54
N GLU A 446 36.28 -6.29 -12.07
CA GLU A 446 36.57 -6.95 -13.34
C GLU A 446 36.34 -5.94 -14.47
N GLY A 447 37.33 -5.09 -14.71
CA GLY A 447 37.23 -4.05 -15.72
C GLY A 447 38.54 -3.38 -16.14
N SER A 448 39.71 -3.95 -15.84
CA SER A 448 40.98 -3.43 -16.35
C SER A 448 41.53 -4.34 -17.44
N ALA A 449 41.17 -4.03 -18.68
CA ALA A 449 41.80 -4.57 -19.87
C ALA A 449 43.32 -4.27 -19.86
N PRO A 450 44.16 -5.17 -20.37
CA PRO A 450 45.59 -4.93 -20.49
C PRO A 450 45.83 -3.87 -21.57
N MET A 451 46.46 -2.75 -21.21
CA MET A 451 47.07 -1.86 -22.21
C MET A 451 48.24 -2.60 -22.86
N ASP A 452 48.06 -2.94 -24.13
CA ASP A 452 49.16 -3.25 -25.04
C ASP A 452 50.09 -2.04 -25.12
N VAL A 453 51.32 -2.23 -24.66
CA VAL A 453 52.44 -1.33 -24.94
C VAL A 453 52.94 -1.67 -26.34
N ASP A 454 52.43 -0.96 -27.34
CA ASP A 454 53.00 -0.99 -28.67
C ASP A 454 54.32 -0.21 -28.67
N ASN A 455 55.37 -0.90 -29.09
CA ASN A 455 56.75 -0.46 -29.07
C ASN A 455 57.23 -0.43 -30.52
N GLY A 456 57.24 0.78 -31.10
CA GLY A 456 58.10 1.12 -32.23
C GLY A 456 57.48 1.10 -33.63
N THR A 457 57.35 2.28 -34.24
CA THR A 457 58.28 2.73 -35.29
C THR A 457 58.32 4.26 -35.37
#